data_AF-A0A8S2Y2Q3-F1
#
_entry.id   AF-A0A8S2Y2Q3-F1
#
_cell.length_a   1.000
_cell.length_b   1.000
_cell.length_c   1.000
_cell.angle_alpha   90.00
_cell.angle_beta   90.00
_cell.angle_gamma   90.00
#
_symmetry.space_group_name_H-M   'P 1'
#
loop_
_entity.id
_entity.type
_entity.pdbx_description
1 polymer ?
#
loop_
_entity_poly.entity_id
_entity_poly.type
_entity_poly.pdbx_seq_one_letter_code
_entity_poly.pdbx_strand_id
1 'polypeptide(L)' 'QGRSFVINQRKYPKLGVFLDDASQTMRANFGAVRCIYTPKNGTRVRDISDFEDHHTYVAGGAEKFKKLQ' A
#
# COMPACT_ATOMS: atom_id res chain seq x y z
N GLN A 1 3.54 6.82 -11.19
CA GLN A 1 2.73 5.76 -11.84
C GLN A 1 2.04 4.96 -10.74
N GLY A 2 0.76 4.60 -10.91
CA GLY A 2 0.03 3.74 -10.00
C GLY A 2 -0.02 2.29 -10.50
N ARG A 3 -0.35 1.34 -9.61
CA ARG A 3 -0.65 -0.05 -9.97
C ARG A 3 -1.93 -0.49 -9.29
N SER A 4 -2.75 -1.24 -10.01
CA SER A 4 -3.99 -1.81 -9.48
C SER A 4 -3.71 -3.16 -8.84
N PHE A 5 -4.34 -3.39 -7.69
CA PHE A 5 -4.29 -4.66 -6.97
C PHE A 5 -5.71 -5.11 -6.65
N VAL A 6 -5.96 -6.42 -6.76
CA VAL A 6 -7.19 -7.04 -6.24
C VAL A 6 -6.87 -7.59 -4.87
N ILE A 7 -7.45 -6.98 -3.84
CA ILE A 7 -7.24 -7.38 -2.44
C ILE A 7 -8.30 -8.41 -2.07
N ASN A 8 -7.84 -9.58 -1.63
CA ASN A 8 -8.71 -10.66 -1.14
C ASN A 8 -8.05 -11.28 0.10
N GLN A 9 -8.80 -11.43 1.19
CA GLN A 9 -8.30 -12.01 2.44
C GLN A 9 -7.71 -13.42 2.27
N ARG A 10 -8.19 -14.22 1.29
CA ARG A 10 -7.59 -15.53 0.98
C ARG A 10 -6.19 -15.42 0.39
N LYS A 11 -5.94 -14.39 -0.43
CA LYS A 11 -4.64 -14.13 -1.05
C LYS A 11 -3.69 -13.41 -0.10
N TYR A 12 -4.23 -12.41 0.61
CA TYR A 12 -3.50 -11.59 1.57
C TYR A 12 -4.14 -11.74 2.95
N PRO A 13 -3.76 -12.76 3.73
CA PRO A 13 -4.31 -12.96 5.07
C PRO A 13 -3.79 -11.94 6.10
N LYS A 14 -2.68 -11.24 5.78
CA LYS A 14 -2.07 -10.21 6.62
C LYS A 14 -1.53 -9.10 5.75
N LEU A 15 -1.49 -7.88 6.29
CA LEU A 15 -0.96 -6.71 5.58
C LEU A 15 0.47 -6.92 5.08
N GLY A 16 1.34 -7.57 5.89
CA GLY A 16 2.72 -7.85 5.50
C GLY A 16 2.86 -8.63 4.18
N VAL A 17 1.99 -9.62 3.95
CA VAL A 17 1.99 -10.41 2.71
C VAL A 17 1.67 -9.53 1.50
N PHE A 18 0.72 -8.60 1.64
CA PHE A 18 0.42 -7.63 0.60
C PHE A 18 1.58 -6.65 0.37
N LEU A 19 2.25 -6.17 1.43
CA LEU A 19 3.39 -5.25 1.31
C LEU A 19 4.57 -5.88 0.56
N ASP A 20 4.84 -7.17 0.79
CA ASP A 20 5.89 -7.90 0.09
C ASP A 20 5.55 -8.06 -1.40
N ASP A 21 4.33 -8.46 -1.74
CA ASP A 21 3.87 -8.57 -3.13
C ASP A 21 3.87 -7.21 -3.84
N ALA A 22 3.39 -6.16 -3.17
CA ALA A 22 3.41 -4.79 -3.67
C ALA A 22 4.85 -4.31 -3.93
N SER A 23 5.81 -4.67 -3.07
CA SER A 23 7.24 -4.35 -3.25
C SER A 23 7.80 -4.97 -4.52
N GLN A 24 7.55 -6.26 -4.73
CA GLN A 24 8.04 -6.98 -5.92
C GLN A 24 7.36 -6.50 -7.20
N THR A 25 6.08 -6.19 -7.11
CA THR A 25 5.26 -5.75 -8.23
C THR A 25 5.62 -4.32 -8.62
N MET A 26 5.56 -3.35 -7.71
CA MET A 26 5.77 -1.93 -8.03
C MET A 26 7.22 -1.60 -8.38
N ARG A 27 8.22 -2.28 -7.77
CA ARG A 27 9.65 -1.97 -7.90
C ARG A 27 9.92 -0.47 -7.80
N ALA A 28 9.42 0.14 -6.73
CA ALA A 28 9.50 1.58 -6.55
C ALA A 28 10.96 2.04 -6.43
N ASN A 29 11.23 3.27 -6.86
CA ASN A 29 12.56 3.90 -6.76
C ASN A 29 13.04 4.06 -5.31
N PHE A 30 12.11 4.14 -4.36
CA PHE A 30 12.39 4.16 -2.91
C PHE A 30 12.61 2.75 -2.30
N GLY A 31 12.59 1.69 -3.11
CA GLY A 31 12.76 0.31 -2.67
C GLY A 31 11.45 -0.34 -2.21
N ALA A 32 11.54 -1.16 -1.16
CA ALA A 32 10.41 -1.96 -0.67
C ALA A 32 9.30 -1.10 -0.05
N VAL A 33 8.05 -1.47 -0.31
CA VAL A 33 6.87 -0.89 0.32
C VAL A 33 6.78 -1.43 1.75
N ARG A 34 6.78 -0.52 2.73
CA ARG A 34 6.70 -0.84 4.17
C ARG A 34 5.41 -0.37 4.81
N CYS A 35 4.74 0.60 4.18
CA CYS A 35 3.49 1.17 4.64
C CYS A 35 2.59 1.50 3.45
N ILE A 36 1.28 1.54 3.73
CA ILE A 36 0.27 2.04 2.79
C ILE A 36 -0.48 3.15 3.52
N TYR A 37 -0.79 4.23 2.81
CA TYR A 37 -1.47 5.40 3.33
C TYR A 37 -2.69 5.78 2.50
N THR A 38 -3.67 6.41 3.14
CA THR A 38 -4.75 7.09 2.42
C THR A 38 -4.23 8.39 1.78
N PRO A 39 -4.64 8.72 0.55
CA PRO A 39 -4.07 9.85 -0.19
C PRO A 39 -4.40 11.22 0.44
N LYS A 40 -5.60 11.39 0.98
CA LYS A 40 -6.04 12.68 1.56
C LYS A 40 -5.44 12.97 2.94
N ASN A 41 -5.51 11.99 3.84
CA ASN A 41 -5.20 12.20 5.25
C ASN A 41 -3.82 11.67 5.65
N GLY A 42 -3.17 10.85 4.81
CA GLY A 42 -1.92 10.18 5.18
C GLY A 42 -2.12 9.17 6.30
N THR A 43 -3.35 8.69 6.49
CA THR A 43 -3.66 7.70 7.52
C THR A 43 -3.07 6.36 7.09
N ARG A 44 -2.30 5.73 7.98
CA ARG A 44 -1.70 4.42 7.71
C ARG A 44 -2.75 3.32 7.79
N VAL A 45 -2.78 2.47 6.75
CA VAL A 45 -3.52 1.21 6.72
C VAL A 45 -2.83 0.22 7.68
N ARG A 46 -3.60 -0.44 8.55
CA ARG A 46 -3.06 -1.37 9.56
C ARG A 46 -3.42 -2.82 9.25
N ASP A 47 -4.56 -3.04 8.60
CA ASP A 47 -5.03 -4.37 8.20
C ASP A 47 -5.49 -4.42 6.75
N ILE A 48 -5.59 -5.63 6.19
CA ILE A 48 -6.16 -5.87 4.86
C ILE A 48 -7.63 -5.45 4.79
N SER A 49 -8.34 -5.53 5.91
CA SER A 49 -9.76 -5.16 6.01
C SER A 49 -9.99 -3.65 6.00
N ASP A 50 -8.94 -2.84 6.17
CA ASP A 50 -9.01 -1.37 6.06
C ASP A 50 -9.00 -0.89 4.59
N PHE A 51 -8.83 -1.80 3.62
CA PHE A 51 -8.92 -1.47 2.20
C PHE A 51 -10.38 -1.41 1.76
N GLU A 52 -10.72 -0.32 1.09
CA GLU A 52 -12.02 -0.09 0.49
C GLU A 52 -11.96 -0.37 -1.01
N ASP A 53 -13.05 -0.93 -1.52
CA ASP A 53 -13.21 -1.16 -2.93
C ASP A 53 -13.09 0.15 -3.72
N HIS A 54 -12.41 0.07 -4.86
CA HIS A 54 -12.31 1.15 -5.86
C HIS A 54 -11.65 2.42 -5.30
N HIS A 55 -10.85 2.30 -4.24
CA HIS A 55 -10.07 3.38 -3.66
C HIS A 55 -8.60 3.37 -4.08
N THR A 56 -7.98 4.56 -4.02
CA THR A 56 -6.55 4.73 -4.27
C THR A 56 -5.79 4.87 -2.97
N TYR A 57 -4.59 4.29 -2.93
CA TYR A 57 -3.70 4.33 -1.78
C TYR A 57 -2.28 4.71 -2.20
N VAL A 58 -1.51 5.21 -1.24
CA VAL A 58 -0.13 5.64 -1.43
C VAL A 58 0.80 4.64 -0.77
N ALA A 59 1.68 4.04 -1.57
CA ALA A 59 2.77 3.20 -1.07
C ALA A 59 3.90 4.07 -0.49
N GLY A 60 4.37 3.70 0.70
CA GLY A 60 5.49 4.35 1.37
C GLY A 60 6.57 3.33 1.76
N GLY A 61 7.83 3.74 1.61
CA GLY A 61 9.00 3.00 2.09
C GLY A 61 9.29 3.24 3.57
N ALA A 62 10.58 3.23 3.92
CA ALA A 62 11.04 3.60 5.26
C ALA A 62 11.06 5.13 5.51
N GLU A 63 10.83 5.93 4.47
CA GLU A 63 10.77 7.38 4.55
C GLU A 63 9.47 7.90 5.17
N LYS A 64 9.49 9.13 5.67
CA LYS A 64 8.27 9.81 6.16
C LYS A 64 7.29 10.01 5.01
N PHE A 65 6.00 9.86 5.30
CA PHE A 65 4.93 10.12 4.34
C PHE A 65 5.06 11.53 3.75
N LYS A 66 5.06 11.61 2.42
CA LYS A 66 4.97 12.86 1.67
C LYS A 66 3.59 12.92 1.05
N LYS A 67 2.84 13.99 1.33
CA LYS A 67 1.59 14.25 0.60
C LYS A 67 1.90 14.41 -0.88
N LEU A 68 1.15 13.69 -1.71
CA LEU A 68 1.12 13.95 -3.14
C LEU A 68 0.36 15.28 -3.32
N GLN A 69 1.03 16.30 -3.86
CA GLN A 69 0.40 17.54 -4.32
C GLN A 69 -0.34 17.28 -5.63
#